data_AF-A0A173UFR1-F1
#
_entry.id   AF-A0A173UFR1-F1
#
_cell.length_a   1.000
_cell.length_b   1.000
_cell.length_c   1.000
_cell.angle_alpha   90.00
_cell.angle_beta   90.00
_cell.angle_gamma   90.00
#
_symmetry.space_group_name_H-M   'P 1'
#
loop_
_entity.id
_entity.type
_entity.pdbx_description
1 polymer ?
#
loop_
_entity_poly.entity_id
_entity_poly.type
_entity_poly.pdbx_seq_one_letter_code
_entity_poly.pdbx_strand_id
1 'polypeptide(L)'
;MRRPFLPVLIVILISAVGIFFALTYKIPEVQVFQMYQHLDQEIVTCEKQNTNTLEDNLNALQASVSSLISAGQTYDGSADLTELFESFNTQYNMLKQYNESVATCISSAIEKTNFEQIEKVIKKLPTDLQTLGHDMTSLQKERTTKLTALEAQLSSLVDTLSNFEEMFYNTKTSEAVQYFQSVNVAFSEVQTLHTDYMTTVEAYYTAKTAYYESIANKGTLDYIFKK
;
A
#
# COMPACT_ATOMS: atom_id res chain seq x y z
N MET A 1 -0.61 18.18 8.15
CA MET A 1 0.62 18.00 7.35
C MET A 1 1.39 16.80 7.89
N ARG A 2 1.12 15.61 7.36
CA ARG A 2 1.97 14.42 7.57
C ARG A 2 2.78 14.23 6.28
N ARG A 3 4.07 13.95 6.45
CA ARG A 3 5.10 13.99 5.41
C ARG A 3 4.96 12.79 4.45
N PRO A 4 5.31 12.95 3.15
CA PRO A 4 5.40 11.84 2.21
C PRO A 4 6.67 11.03 2.52
N PHE A 5 6.58 10.08 3.44
CA PHE A 5 7.75 9.38 3.95
C PHE A 5 8.09 8.09 3.19
N LEU A 6 7.15 7.50 2.46
CA LEU A 6 7.34 6.18 1.89
C LEU A 6 8.35 6.09 0.73
N PRO A 7 8.34 6.98 -0.28
CA PRO A 7 9.26 6.85 -1.41
C PRO A 7 10.72 6.95 -0.96
N VAL A 8 10.98 7.79 0.05
CA VAL A 8 12.32 8.07 0.55
C VAL A 8 12.81 6.97 1.50
N LEU A 9 11.97 6.44 2.40
CA LEU A 9 12.35 5.34 3.30
C LEU A 9 12.63 4.04 2.53
N ILE A 10 11.78 3.71 1.55
CA ILE A 10 11.94 2.52 0.71
C ILE A 10 13.22 2.64 -0.14
N VAL A 11 13.48 3.80 -0.75
CA VAL A 11 14.67 4.01 -1.59
C VAL A 11 15.97 4.03 -0.77
N ILE A 12 15.98 4.62 0.43
CA ILE A 12 17.17 4.64 1.30
C ILE A 12 17.50 3.24 1.83
N LEU A 13 16.49 2.45 2.25
CA LEU A 13 16.68 1.06 2.67
C LEU A 13 17.15 0.16 1.52
N ILE A 14 16.67 0.36 0.29
CA ILE A 14 17.12 -0.43 -0.86
C ILE A 14 18.55 -0.05 -1.32
N SER A 15 18.93 1.23 -1.25
CA SER A 15 20.21 1.72 -1.76
C SER A 15 21.38 1.59 -0.77
N ALA A 16 21.14 1.73 0.53
CA ALA A 16 22.19 1.51 1.54
C ALA A 16 22.57 0.04 1.74
N VAL A 17 21.69 -0.89 1.37
CA VAL A 17 21.84 -2.35 1.53
C VAL A 17 22.68 -2.99 0.41
N GLY A 18 23.04 -2.24 -0.63
CA GLY A 18 23.65 -2.76 -1.85
C GLY A 18 25.11 -3.21 -1.78
N ILE A 19 25.87 -2.96 -0.71
CA ILE A 19 27.31 -3.23 -0.71
C ILE A 19 27.75 -3.77 0.66
N PHE A 20 27.60 -5.08 0.91
CA PHE A 20 28.64 -5.90 1.59
C PHE A 20 28.31 -7.40 1.75
N PHE A 21 27.05 -7.84 1.62
CA PHE A 21 26.68 -9.26 1.86
C PHE A 21 26.49 -10.10 0.60
N ALA A 22 26.55 -9.50 -0.57
CA ALA A 22 26.73 -10.24 -1.81
C ALA A 22 28.18 -10.72 -1.85
N LEU A 23 28.41 -11.95 -1.38
CA LEU A 23 29.27 -12.98 -2.01
C LEU A 23 29.57 -14.10 -0.99
N THR A 24 29.06 -15.30 -1.28
CA THR A 24 29.60 -16.64 -0.95
C THR A 24 29.05 -17.51 0.20
N TYR A 25 28.25 -17.04 1.16
CA TYR A 25 27.79 -17.93 2.25
C TYR A 25 26.28 -18.17 2.31
N LYS A 26 25.88 -19.46 2.26
CA LYS A 26 24.50 -19.94 2.53
C LYS A 26 24.20 -19.92 4.04
N ILE A 27 24.28 -18.73 4.64
CA ILE A 27 23.97 -18.53 6.06
C ILE A 27 22.46 -18.33 6.21
N PRO A 28 21.77 -19.08 7.10
CA PRO A 28 20.32 -18.98 7.29
C PRO A 28 19.82 -17.56 7.57
N GLU A 29 20.54 -16.77 8.38
CA GLU A 29 20.20 -15.38 8.70
C GLU A 29 20.06 -14.51 7.43
N VAL A 30 21.07 -14.57 6.56
CA VAL A 30 21.12 -13.78 5.33
C VAL A 30 20.09 -14.29 4.32
N GLN A 31 19.79 -15.59 4.30
CA GLN A 31 18.77 -16.17 3.42
C GLN A 31 17.37 -15.62 3.72
N VAL A 32 16.98 -15.55 4.99
CA VAL A 32 15.67 -14.97 5.37
C VAL A 32 15.59 -13.50 4.94
N PHE A 33 16.64 -12.72 5.21
CA PHE A 33 16.70 -11.33 4.75
C PHE A 33 16.55 -11.20 3.24
N GLN A 34 17.26 -12.01 2.45
CA GLN A 34 17.19 -12.00 0.99
C GLN A 34 15.80 -12.37 0.47
N MET A 35 15.11 -13.34 1.09
CA MET A 35 13.75 -13.72 0.71
C MET A 35 12.78 -12.55 0.89
N TYR A 36 12.82 -11.85 2.02
CA TYR A 36 11.99 -10.65 2.23
C TYR A 36 12.42 -9.48 1.35
N GLN A 37 13.72 -9.31 1.09
CA GLN A 37 14.22 -8.28 0.19
C GLN A 37 13.70 -8.48 -1.25
N HIS A 38 13.62 -9.73 -1.70
CA HIS A 38 13.08 -10.05 -3.01
C HIS A 38 11.59 -9.70 -3.11
N LEU A 39 10.80 -10.10 -2.12
CA LEU A 39 9.38 -9.73 -2.04
C LEU A 39 9.18 -8.21 -2.05
N ASP A 40 9.96 -7.47 -1.24
CA ASP A 40 9.86 -6.02 -1.21
C ASP A 40 10.18 -5.37 -2.57
N GLN A 41 11.14 -5.91 -3.30
CA GLN A 41 11.47 -5.43 -4.64
C GLN A 41 10.32 -5.68 -5.64
N GLU A 42 9.62 -6.81 -5.54
CA GLU A 42 8.43 -7.08 -6.35
C GLU A 42 7.32 -6.08 -6.03
N ILE A 43 7.04 -5.85 -4.75
CA ILE A 43 6.03 -4.88 -4.29
C ILE A 43 6.35 -3.47 -4.81
N VAL A 44 7.59 -3.01 -4.65
CA VAL A 44 8.02 -1.69 -5.15
C VAL A 44 7.90 -1.60 -6.67
N THR A 45 8.10 -2.71 -7.38
CA THR A 45 7.91 -2.75 -8.84
C THR A 45 6.43 -2.61 -9.20
N CYS A 46 5.52 -3.23 -8.44
CA CYS A 46 4.08 -3.03 -8.59
C CYS A 46 3.70 -1.56 -8.34
N GLU A 47 4.18 -0.94 -7.25
CA GLU A 47 3.86 0.45 -6.91
C GLU A 47 4.31 1.45 -7.98
N LYS A 48 5.44 1.19 -8.64
CA LYS A 48 5.98 2.03 -9.73
C LYS A 48 5.18 1.99 -11.03
N GLN A 49 4.18 1.13 -11.15
CA GLN A 49 3.29 1.11 -12.32
C GLN A 49 2.42 2.37 -12.38
N ASN A 50 2.22 3.05 -11.25
CA ASN A 50 1.51 4.32 -11.16
C ASN A 50 2.47 5.48 -10.87
N THR A 51 2.16 6.63 -11.46
CA THR A 51 2.96 7.86 -11.31
C THR A 51 2.70 8.55 -9.97
N ASN A 52 1.50 8.38 -9.42
CA ASN A 52 1.03 8.97 -8.18
C ASN A 52 0.84 7.89 -7.10
N THR A 53 0.91 8.30 -5.83
CA THR A 53 0.57 7.42 -4.72
C THR A 53 -0.95 7.22 -4.62
N LEU A 54 -1.39 6.17 -3.91
CA LEU A 54 -2.82 5.98 -3.62
C LEU A 54 -3.40 7.16 -2.85
N GLU A 55 -2.65 7.71 -1.89
CA GLU A 55 -3.05 8.88 -1.11
C GLU A 55 -3.27 10.11 -2.00
N ASP A 56 -2.36 10.36 -2.94
CA ASP A 56 -2.51 11.47 -3.90
C ASP A 56 -3.77 11.29 -4.76
N ASN A 57 -3.99 10.09 -5.29
CA ASN A 57 -5.16 9.78 -6.11
C ASN A 57 -6.47 9.93 -5.32
N LEU A 58 -6.51 9.46 -4.07
CA LEU A 58 -7.68 9.58 -3.20
C LEU A 58 -7.99 11.04 -2.85
N ASN A 59 -6.96 11.81 -2.49
CA ASN A 59 -7.11 13.22 -2.17
C ASN A 59 -7.61 14.03 -3.38
N ALA A 60 -7.04 13.76 -4.57
CA ALA A 60 -7.45 14.44 -5.79
C ALA A 60 -8.90 14.09 -6.18
N LEU A 61 -9.27 12.80 -6.10
CA LEU A 61 -10.65 12.37 -6.38
C LEU A 61 -11.64 12.96 -5.38
N GLN A 62 -11.32 12.96 -4.07
CA GLN A 62 -12.16 13.55 -3.05
C GLN A 62 -12.34 15.06 -3.27
N ALA A 63 -11.31 15.76 -3.72
CA ALA A 63 -11.39 17.18 -4.06
C ALA A 63 -12.31 17.44 -5.28
N SER A 64 -12.19 16.64 -6.34
CA SER A 64 -13.08 16.73 -7.51
C SER A 64 -14.54 16.43 -7.15
N VAL A 65 -14.78 15.37 -6.37
CA VAL A 65 -16.13 15.04 -5.86
C VAL A 65 -16.69 16.16 -5.00
N SER A 66 -15.89 16.73 -4.09
CA SER A 66 -16.33 17.83 -3.21
C SER A 66 -16.67 19.09 -4.01
N SER A 67 -15.91 19.37 -5.08
CA SER A 67 -16.16 20.50 -5.98
C SER A 67 -17.49 20.33 -6.72
N LEU A 68 -17.76 19.13 -7.24
CA LEU A 68 -19.04 18.80 -7.88
C LEU A 68 -20.21 18.89 -6.90
N ILE A 69 -20.09 18.31 -5.70
CA ILE A 69 -21.14 18.42 -4.66
C ILE A 69 -21.45 19.89 -4.34
N SER A 70 -20.42 20.72 -4.21
CA SER A 70 -20.59 22.15 -3.92
C SER A 70 -21.29 22.89 -5.07
N ALA A 71 -20.94 22.59 -6.32
CA ALA A 71 -21.61 23.15 -7.50
C ALA A 71 -23.10 22.72 -7.55
N GLY A 72 -23.38 21.46 -7.21
CA GLY A 72 -24.73 20.89 -7.17
C GLY A 72 -25.67 21.56 -6.17
N GLN A 73 -25.14 22.12 -5.07
CA GLN A 73 -25.96 22.83 -4.08
C GLN A 73 -26.62 24.10 -4.62
N THR A 74 -26.04 24.72 -5.65
CA THR A 74 -26.53 25.96 -6.27
C THR A 74 -26.87 25.77 -7.74
N TYR A 75 -26.87 24.54 -8.25
CA TYR A 75 -27.06 24.26 -9.66
C TYR A 75 -28.53 24.51 -10.07
N ASP A 76 -28.72 25.38 -11.06
CA ASP A 76 -30.03 25.77 -11.59
C ASP A 76 -30.30 25.21 -12.99
N GLY A 77 -29.41 24.34 -13.50
CA GLY A 77 -29.52 23.78 -14.85
C GLY A 77 -28.81 24.59 -15.94
N SER A 78 -28.23 25.75 -15.62
CA SER A 78 -27.63 26.66 -16.63
C SER A 78 -26.10 26.72 -16.61
N ALA A 79 -25.46 26.27 -15.53
CA ALA A 79 -24.02 26.26 -15.40
C ALA A 79 -23.37 25.14 -16.23
N ASP A 80 -22.29 25.46 -16.95
CA ASP A 80 -21.45 24.46 -17.58
C ASP A 80 -20.56 23.78 -16.52
N LEU A 81 -20.68 22.46 -16.39
CA LEU A 81 -19.93 21.64 -15.44
C LEU A 81 -18.94 20.69 -16.14
N THR A 82 -18.75 20.82 -17.46
CA THR A 82 -17.91 19.90 -18.25
C THR A 82 -16.50 19.78 -17.68
N GLU A 83 -15.83 20.89 -17.35
CA GLU A 83 -14.47 20.86 -16.78
C GLU A 83 -14.41 20.14 -15.42
N LEU A 84 -15.45 20.29 -14.59
CA LEU A 84 -15.52 19.63 -13.28
C LEU A 84 -15.70 18.11 -13.44
N PHE A 85 -16.55 17.68 -14.38
CA PHE A 85 -16.73 16.26 -14.69
C PHE A 85 -15.52 15.63 -15.39
N GLU A 86 -14.84 16.35 -16.28
CA GLU A 86 -13.57 15.89 -16.88
C GLU A 86 -12.48 15.70 -15.83
N SER A 87 -12.38 16.63 -14.87
CA SER A 87 -11.48 16.51 -13.72
C SER A 87 -11.84 15.27 -12.88
N PHE A 88 -13.11 15.11 -12.51
CA PHE A 88 -13.59 13.94 -11.78
C PHE A 88 -13.29 12.63 -12.52
N ASN A 89 -13.61 12.53 -13.81
CA ASN A 89 -13.39 11.33 -14.62
C ASN A 89 -11.91 10.98 -14.73
N THR A 90 -11.03 11.98 -14.81
CA THR A 90 -9.57 11.78 -14.79
C THR A 90 -9.13 11.15 -13.46
N GLN A 91 -9.55 11.72 -12.32
CA GLN A 91 -9.16 11.19 -11.00
C GLN A 91 -9.80 9.83 -10.72
N TYR A 92 -11.03 9.62 -11.17
CA TYR A 92 -11.76 8.36 -11.05
C TYR A 92 -11.01 7.23 -11.79
N ASN A 93 -10.59 7.50 -13.03
CA ASN A 93 -9.83 6.55 -13.82
C ASN A 93 -8.46 6.23 -13.20
N MET A 94 -7.78 7.21 -12.60
CA MET A 94 -6.53 6.97 -11.87
C MET A 94 -6.71 6.03 -10.68
N LEU A 95 -7.78 6.23 -9.88
CA LEU A 95 -8.07 5.34 -8.75
C LEU A 95 -8.44 3.93 -9.21
N LYS A 96 -9.26 3.83 -10.26
CA LYS A 96 -9.64 2.55 -10.87
C LYS A 96 -8.42 1.78 -11.37
N GLN A 97 -7.51 2.43 -12.11
CA GLN A 97 -6.27 1.82 -12.58
C GLN A 97 -5.35 1.39 -11.43
N TYR A 98 -5.30 2.16 -10.34
CA TYR A 98 -4.58 1.73 -9.14
C TYR A 98 -5.11 0.42 -8.58
N ASN A 99 -6.42 0.29 -8.45
CA ASN A 99 -7.04 -0.92 -7.92
C ASN A 99 -6.81 -2.12 -8.84
N GLU A 100 -7.04 -1.96 -10.14
CA GLU A 100 -6.93 -3.06 -11.11
C GLU A 100 -5.49 -3.55 -11.32
N SER A 101 -4.49 -2.65 -11.23
CA SER A 101 -3.09 -2.97 -11.53
C SER A 101 -2.24 -3.17 -10.26
N VAL A 102 -2.14 -2.13 -9.42
CA VAL A 102 -1.15 -2.08 -8.34
C VAL A 102 -1.56 -3.00 -7.18
N ALA A 103 -2.80 -2.89 -6.71
CA ALA A 103 -3.28 -3.70 -5.59
C ALA A 103 -3.23 -5.20 -5.92
N THR A 104 -3.78 -5.59 -7.08
CA THR A 104 -3.72 -6.97 -7.61
C THR A 104 -2.28 -7.48 -7.72
N CYS A 105 -1.36 -6.66 -8.24
CA CYS A 105 0.05 -7.04 -8.39
C CYS A 105 0.72 -7.31 -7.03
N ILE A 106 0.52 -6.43 -6.05
CA ILE A 106 1.08 -6.59 -4.69
C ILE A 106 0.50 -7.83 -4.01
N SER A 107 -0.82 -8.01 -4.06
CA SER A 107 -1.49 -9.21 -3.50
C SER A 107 -0.90 -10.48 -4.11
N SER A 108 -0.74 -10.52 -5.44
CA SER A 108 -0.14 -11.67 -6.14
C SER A 108 1.32 -11.94 -5.74
N ALA A 109 2.14 -10.91 -5.57
CA ALA A 109 3.53 -11.05 -5.13
C ALA A 109 3.62 -11.70 -3.74
N ILE A 110 2.75 -11.26 -2.82
CA ILE A 110 2.75 -11.82 -1.46
C ILE A 110 2.17 -13.24 -1.44
N GLU A 111 1.12 -13.54 -2.21
CA GLU A 111 0.55 -14.88 -2.31
C GLU A 111 1.52 -15.91 -2.90
N LYS A 112 2.36 -15.52 -3.86
CA LYS A 112 3.41 -16.37 -4.44
C LYS A 112 4.57 -16.61 -3.48
N THR A 113 4.68 -15.82 -2.41
CA THR A 113 5.76 -15.96 -1.43
C THR A 113 5.60 -17.27 -0.67
N ASN A 114 6.62 -18.13 -0.74
CA ASN A 114 6.64 -19.40 -0.02
C ASN A 114 6.98 -19.19 1.46
N PHE A 115 6.01 -18.73 2.25
CA PHE A 115 6.19 -18.52 3.69
C PHE A 115 6.58 -19.80 4.44
N GLU A 116 6.18 -20.98 3.97
CA GLU A 116 6.61 -22.25 4.58
C GLU A 116 8.12 -22.47 4.45
N GLN A 117 8.69 -22.10 3.29
CA GLN A 117 10.13 -22.16 3.08
C GLN A 117 10.85 -21.16 3.98
N ILE A 118 10.34 -19.93 4.09
CA ILE A 118 10.90 -18.91 4.99
C ILE A 118 10.89 -19.42 6.45
N GLU A 119 9.76 -19.95 6.91
CA GLU A 119 9.60 -20.54 8.24
C GLU A 119 10.56 -21.71 8.51
N LYS A 120 10.83 -22.56 7.51
CA LYS A 120 11.83 -23.63 7.62
C LYS A 120 13.25 -23.10 7.82
N VAL A 121 13.59 -21.93 7.26
CA VAL A 121 14.89 -21.29 7.45
C VAL A 121 14.92 -20.57 8.80
N ILE A 122 13.83 -19.87 9.19
CA ILE A 122 13.71 -19.19 10.49
C ILE A 122 13.97 -20.16 11.64
N LYS A 123 13.43 -21.38 11.62
CA LYS A 123 13.64 -22.40 12.66
C LYS A 123 15.11 -22.80 12.90
N LYS A 124 16.02 -22.46 11.98
CA LYS A 124 17.46 -22.74 12.10
C LYS A 124 18.25 -21.58 12.71
N LEU A 125 17.60 -20.44 12.94
CA LEU A 125 18.23 -19.23 13.46
C LEU A 125 18.44 -19.33 14.99
N PRO A 126 19.34 -18.51 15.55
CA PRO A 126 19.37 -18.25 16.99
C PRO A 126 18.06 -17.62 17.49
N THR A 127 17.69 -17.84 18.75
CA THR A 127 16.38 -17.48 19.34
C THR A 127 15.98 -16.02 19.11
N ASP A 128 16.91 -15.08 19.26
CA ASP A 128 16.70 -13.64 19.01
C ASP A 128 16.25 -13.35 17.57
N LEU A 129 16.90 -14.01 16.60
CA LEU A 129 16.56 -13.87 15.18
C LEU A 129 15.35 -14.72 14.77
N GLN A 130 15.03 -15.79 15.51
CA GLN A 130 13.78 -16.54 15.31
C GLN A 130 12.58 -15.64 15.60
N THR A 131 12.59 -14.95 16.75
CA THR A 131 11.51 -14.03 17.13
C THR A 131 11.31 -12.95 16.08
N LEU A 132 12.38 -12.23 15.72
CA LEU A 132 12.30 -11.18 14.69
C LEU A 132 11.87 -11.73 13.31
N GLY A 133 12.32 -12.93 12.95
CA GLY A 133 11.89 -13.63 11.74
C GLY A 133 10.39 -13.93 11.72
N HIS A 134 9.86 -14.48 12.81
CA HIS A 134 8.43 -14.77 12.94
C HIS A 134 7.59 -13.49 12.95
N ASP A 135 8.06 -12.43 13.60
CA ASP A 135 7.39 -11.13 13.61
C ASP A 135 7.29 -10.56 12.19
N MET A 136 8.37 -10.62 11.39
CA MET A 136 8.33 -10.26 9.97
C MET A 136 7.33 -11.11 9.17
N THR A 137 7.30 -12.44 9.36
CA THR A 137 6.29 -13.31 8.71
C THR A 137 4.88 -12.87 9.07
N SER A 138 4.61 -12.64 10.36
CA SER A 138 3.29 -12.27 10.84
C SER A 138 2.84 -10.92 10.27
N LEU A 139 3.70 -9.90 10.35
CA LEU A 139 3.43 -8.57 9.82
C LEU A 139 3.24 -8.58 8.31
N GLN A 140 4.00 -9.39 7.57
CA GLN A 140 3.82 -9.49 6.11
C GLN A 140 2.49 -10.15 5.73
N LYS A 141 2.04 -11.17 6.49
CA LYS A 141 0.72 -11.79 6.30
C LYS A 141 -0.42 -10.83 6.67
N GLU A 142 -0.26 -10.09 7.76
CA GLU A 142 -1.22 -9.05 8.18
C GLU A 142 -1.31 -7.96 7.11
N ARG A 143 -0.16 -7.52 6.57
CA ARG A 143 -0.10 -6.55 5.46
C ARG A 143 -0.92 -7.01 4.26
N THR A 144 -0.87 -8.29 3.87
CA THR A 144 -1.72 -8.84 2.80
C THR A 144 -3.19 -8.74 3.15
N THR A 145 -3.58 -9.15 4.36
CA THR A 145 -4.98 -9.13 4.80
C THR A 145 -5.55 -7.70 4.79
N LYS A 146 -4.77 -6.73 5.28
CA LYS A 146 -5.13 -5.32 5.26
C LYS A 146 -5.21 -4.76 3.84
N LEU A 147 -4.30 -5.16 2.95
CA LEU A 147 -4.34 -4.76 1.54
C LEU A 147 -5.59 -5.31 0.83
N THR A 148 -5.94 -6.58 1.03
CA THR A 148 -7.15 -7.18 0.45
C THR A 148 -8.42 -6.47 0.94
N ALA A 149 -8.48 -6.09 2.22
CA ALA A 149 -9.59 -5.32 2.74
C ALA A 149 -9.66 -3.91 2.11
N LEU A 150 -8.52 -3.24 1.96
CA LEU A 150 -8.43 -1.95 1.28
C LEU A 150 -8.85 -2.04 -0.19
N GLU A 151 -8.40 -3.07 -0.91
CA GLU A 151 -8.76 -3.34 -2.31
C GLU A 151 -10.27 -3.52 -2.49
N ALA A 152 -10.91 -4.32 -1.63
CA ALA A 152 -12.34 -4.53 -1.65
C ALA A 152 -13.11 -3.20 -1.45
N GLN A 153 -12.65 -2.36 -0.53
CA GLN A 153 -13.27 -1.06 -0.28
C GLN A 153 -13.01 -0.06 -1.43
N LEU A 154 -11.83 -0.08 -2.05
CA LEU A 154 -11.52 0.72 -3.23
C LEU A 154 -12.42 0.32 -4.41
N SER A 155 -12.64 -0.98 -4.63
CA SER A 155 -13.58 -1.46 -5.65
C SER A 155 -14.99 -0.94 -5.37
N SER A 156 -15.46 -1.03 -4.12
CA SER A 156 -16.79 -0.53 -3.74
C SER A 156 -16.94 0.98 -3.94
N LEU A 157 -15.88 1.77 -3.66
CA LEU A 157 -15.86 3.21 -3.95
C LEU A 157 -15.92 3.48 -5.46
N VAL A 158 -15.14 2.76 -6.26
CA VAL A 158 -15.15 2.86 -7.73
C VAL A 158 -16.53 2.53 -8.30
N ASP A 159 -17.20 1.50 -7.78
CA ASP A 159 -18.56 1.14 -8.19
C ASP A 159 -19.57 2.22 -7.80
N THR A 160 -19.47 2.74 -6.57
CA THR A 160 -20.35 3.82 -6.08
C THR A 160 -20.24 5.09 -6.93
N LEU A 161 -19.02 5.43 -7.35
CA LEU A 161 -18.73 6.63 -8.15
C LEU A 161 -19.00 6.46 -9.65
N SER A 162 -19.16 5.23 -10.15
CA SER A 162 -19.38 4.97 -11.59
C SER A 162 -20.60 5.70 -12.17
N ASN A 163 -21.64 5.90 -11.35
CA ASN A 163 -22.88 6.57 -11.73
C ASN A 163 -22.97 8.03 -11.21
N PHE A 164 -21.85 8.61 -10.77
CA PHE A 164 -21.85 9.91 -10.08
C PHE A 164 -22.45 11.04 -10.92
N GLU A 165 -22.10 11.12 -12.21
CA GLU A 165 -22.62 12.13 -13.14
C GLU A 165 -24.11 11.96 -13.42
N GLU A 166 -24.57 10.73 -13.65
CA GLU A 166 -26.00 10.45 -13.84
C GLU A 166 -26.80 10.83 -12.59
N MET A 167 -26.29 10.44 -11.42
CA MET A 167 -26.92 10.75 -10.13
C MET A 167 -26.96 12.26 -9.89
N PHE A 168 -25.93 13.01 -10.26
CA PHE A 168 -25.88 14.46 -10.13
C PHE A 168 -27.03 15.16 -10.89
N TYR A 169 -27.33 14.73 -12.12
CA TYR A 169 -28.36 15.38 -12.95
C TYR A 169 -29.78 14.84 -12.73
N ASN A 170 -29.94 13.58 -12.34
CA ASN A 170 -31.24 12.89 -12.37
C ASN A 170 -31.92 12.71 -11.00
N THR A 171 -31.31 13.13 -9.89
CA THR A 171 -31.88 12.88 -8.56
C THR A 171 -32.76 14.02 -8.03
N LYS A 172 -33.80 13.63 -7.29
CA LYS A 172 -34.50 14.55 -6.38
C LYS A 172 -33.54 14.98 -5.26
N THR A 173 -33.68 16.19 -4.75
CA THR A 173 -32.77 16.76 -3.74
C THR A 173 -32.50 15.84 -2.54
N SER A 174 -33.51 15.10 -2.05
CA SER A 174 -33.34 14.16 -0.93
C SER A 174 -32.49 12.92 -1.29
N GLU A 175 -32.62 12.41 -2.51
CA GLU A 175 -31.86 11.26 -3.02
C GLU A 175 -30.41 11.65 -3.29
N ALA A 176 -30.19 12.85 -3.85
CA ALA A 176 -28.86 13.43 -4.05
C ALA A 176 -28.08 13.56 -2.72
N VAL A 177 -28.74 14.10 -1.68
CA VAL A 177 -28.14 14.27 -0.34
C VAL A 177 -27.73 12.93 0.25
N GLN A 178 -28.59 11.91 0.18
CA GLN A 178 -28.28 10.56 0.67
C GLN A 178 -27.12 9.93 -0.09
N TYR A 179 -27.11 10.06 -1.42
CA TYR A 179 -26.01 9.59 -2.26
C TYR A 179 -24.69 10.25 -1.88
N PHE A 180 -24.63 11.58 -1.78
CA PHE A 180 -23.40 12.27 -1.40
C PHE A 180 -22.93 11.95 0.03
N GLN A 181 -23.85 11.71 0.97
CA GLN A 181 -23.49 11.18 2.29
C GLN A 181 -22.85 9.79 2.20
N SER A 182 -23.40 8.88 1.39
CA SER A 182 -22.78 7.56 1.19
C SER A 182 -21.39 7.64 0.55
N VAL A 183 -21.18 8.56 -0.39
CA VAL A 183 -19.87 8.80 -1.01
C VAL A 183 -18.86 9.28 0.04
N ASN A 184 -19.24 10.22 0.92
CA ASN A 184 -18.37 10.69 2.00
C ASN A 184 -18.00 9.57 3.00
N VAL A 185 -18.97 8.72 3.35
CA VAL A 185 -18.72 7.55 4.20
C VAL A 185 -17.72 6.59 3.53
N ALA A 186 -17.92 6.29 2.25
CA ALA A 186 -17.02 5.42 1.49
C ALA A 186 -15.57 5.96 1.45
N PHE A 187 -15.37 7.26 1.23
CA PHE A 187 -14.04 7.87 1.31
C PHE A 187 -13.41 7.73 2.71
N SER A 188 -14.19 7.96 3.77
CA SER A 188 -13.71 7.83 5.16
C SER A 188 -13.30 6.39 5.50
N GLU A 189 -14.04 5.41 5.00
CA GLU A 189 -13.72 3.99 5.18
C GLU A 189 -12.43 3.60 4.45
N VAL A 190 -12.26 4.04 3.19
CA VAL A 190 -11.00 3.85 2.44
C VAL A 190 -9.82 4.50 3.18
N GLN A 191 -9.98 5.73 3.67
CA GLN A 191 -8.91 6.44 4.39
C GLN A 191 -8.50 5.69 5.68
N THR A 192 -9.48 5.13 6.40
CA THR A 192 -9.24 4.33 7.61
C THR A 192 -8.45 3.07 7.26
N LEU A 193 -8.91 2.31 6.26
CA LEU A 193 -8.24 1.09 5.82
C LEU A 193 -6.85 1.36 5.25
N HIS A 194 -6.66 2.47 4.53
CA HIS A 194 -5.36 2.89 4.04
C HIS A 194 -4.42 3.18 5.21
N THR A 195 -4.89 3.90 6.24
CA THR A 195 -4.09 4.19 7.45
C THR A 195 -3.68 2.91 8.18
N ASP A 196 -4.61 1.95 8.31
CA ASP A 196 -4.35 0.64 8.90
C ASP A 196 -3.29 -0.16 8.11
N TYR A 197 -3.44 -0.20 6.78
CA TYR A 197 -2.46 -0.82 5.89
C TYR A 197 -1.08 -0.18 6.05
N MET A 198 -1.01 1.15 6.01
CA MET A 198 0.24 1.90 6.15
C MET A 198 0.92 1.69 7.52
N THR A 199 0.12 1.62 8.59
CA THR A 199 0.65 1.30 9.94
C THR A 199 1.31 -0.07 9.97
N THR A 200 0.71 -1.06 9.28
CA THR A 200 1.26 -2.41 9.17
C THR A 200 2.54 -2.44 8.32
N VAL A 201 2.58 -1.65 7.25
CA VAL A 201 3.79 -1.45 6.42
C VAL A 201 4.95 -0.90 7.25
N GLU A 202 4.70 0.15 8.04
CA GLU A 202 5.70 0.75 8.92
C GLU A 202 6.21 -0.23 9.99
N ALA A 203 5.30 -0.99 10.60
CA ALA A 203 5.65 -2.02 11.58
C ALA A 203 6.53 -3.11 10.96
N TYR A 204 6.18 -3.59 9.76
CA TYR A 204 6.98 -4.58 9.02
C TYR A 204 8.40 -4.08 8.75
N TYR A 205 8.55 -2.86 8.21
CA TYR A 205 9.88 -2.32 7.91
C TYR A 205 10.70 -2.03 9.18
N THR A 206 10.05 -1.70 10.29
CA THR A 206 10.70 -1.57 11.60
C THR A 206 11.26 -2.92 12.06
N ALA A 207 10.45 -4.00 12.00
CA ALA A 207 10.88 -5.35 12.35
C ALA A 207 12.02 -5.84 11.43
N LYS A 208 11.93 -5.56 10.12
CA LYS A 208 12.97 -5.89 9.15
C LYS A 208 14.28 -5.14 9.41
N THR A 209 14.21 -3.88 9.81
CA THR A 209 15.39 -3.10 10.20
C THR A 209 16.05 -3.69 11.44
N ALA A 210 15.28 -4.02 12.47
CA ALA A 210 15.79 -4.67 13.68
C ALA A 210 16.42 -6.05 13.38
N TYR A 211 15.82 -6.83 12.48
CA TYR A 211 16.39 -8.09 11.99
C TYR A 211 17.75 -7.87 11.32
N TYR A 212 17.83 -6.89 10.42
CA TYR A 212 19.09 -6.55 9.74
C TYR A 212 20.18 -6.08 10.71
N GLU A 213 19.85 -5.17 11.63
CA GLU A 213 20.79 -4.70 12.66
C GLU A 213 21.30 -5.85 13.52
N SER A 214 20.43 -6.80 13.88
CA SER A 214 20.81 -7.99 14.65
C SER A 214 21.77 -8.91 13.88
N ILE A 215 21.65 -8.99 12.56
CA ILE A 215 22.62 -9.71 11.70
C ILE A 215 23.93 -8.92 11.60
N ALA A 216 23.86 -7.61 11.34
CA ALA A 216 25.03 -6.76 11.15
C ALA A 216 25.87 -6.66 12.43
N ASN A 217 25.23 -6.54 13.59
CA ASN A 217 25.87 -6.47 14.91
C ASN A 217 26.45 -7.81 15.37
N LYS A 218 26.01 -8.95 14.81
CA LYS A 218 26.68 -10.25 14.99
C LYS A 218 28.05 -10.29 14.30
N GLY A 219 28.38 -9.32 13.45
CA GLY A 219 29.73 -9.02 13.00
C GLY A 219 30.31 -10.01 11.99
N THR A 220 30.82 -9.46 10.90
CA THR A 220 31.75 -10.07 9.94
C THR A 220 32.90 -10.85 10.62
N LEU A 221 33.28 -10.50 11.86
CA LEU A 221 34.30 -11.19 12.64
C LEU A 221 33.86 -12.59 13.13
N ASP A 222 32.62 -12.76 13.58
CA ASP A 222 32.16 -14.05 14.13
C ASP A 222 32.02 -15.12 13.02
N TYR A 223 31.74 -14.70 11.79
CA TYR A 223 31.69 -15.57 10.61
C TYR A 223 33.07 -15.84 9.99
N ILE A 224 34.06 -14.96 10.17
CA ILE A 224 35.44 -15.15 9.67
C ILE A 224 36.27 -16.01 10.64
N PHE A 225 36.02 -15.93 11.95
CA PHE A 225 36.85 -16.54 12.99
C PHE A 225 36.26 -17.82 13.64
N LYS A 226 35.06 -18.29 13.26
CA LYS A 226 34.52 -19.62 13.65
C LYS A 226 34.91 -20.73 12.67
N LYS A 227 36.18 -20.82 12.30
CA LYS A 227 36.77 -22.01 11.65
C LYS A 227 37.72 -22.72 12.59
#